data_AF-A0A100XGP8-F1
#
_entry.id   AF-A0A100XGP8-F1
#
_cell.length_a   1.000
_cell.length_b   1.000
_cell.length_c   1.000
_cell.angle_alpha   90.00
_cell.angle_beta   90.00
_cell.angle_gamma   90.00
#
_symmetry.space_group_name_H-M   'P 1'
#
loop_
_entity.id
_entity.type
_entity.pdbx_description
1 polymer ?
#
loop_
_entity_poly.entity_id
_entity_poly.type
_entity_poly.pdbx_seq_one_letter_code
_entity_poly.pdbx_strand_id
1 'polypeptide(L)'
;MTIRPSARIADWYSAMTAPESRLAALPDAAIGLALGMSVAQPDARHAGRVSVLIDELRRRGVFDAVMAALDPELAQSIRLLDSVDRGQRWAQTGRH
;
A
#
# COMPACT_ATOMS: atom_id res chain seq x y z
N MET A 1 -12.42 -13.45 -37.76
CA MET A 1 -13.02 -14.21 -36.64
C MET A 1 -12.38 -13.68 -35.36
N THR A 2 -13.01 -12.69 -34.71
CA THR A 2 -12.46 -12.04 -33.52
C THR A 2 -12.93 -12.79 -32.28
N ILE A 3 -12.02 -13.52 -31.63
CA ILE A 3 -12.30 -14.18 -30.35
C ILE A 3 -12.38 -13.09 -29.29
N ARG A 4 -13.60 -12.70 -28.90
CA ARG A 4 -13.79 -11.85 -27.72
C ARG A 4 -13.53 -12.70 -26.47
N PRO A 5 -12.55 -12.36 -25.62
CA PRO A 5 -12.37 -13.08 -24.38
C PRO A 5 -13.65 -12.95 -23.54
N SER A 6 -14.10 -14.07 -22.97
CA SER A 6 -15.23 -14.11 -22.03
C SER A 6 -14.98 -13.13 -20.90
N ALA A 7 -16.01 -12.39 -20.47
CA ALA A 7 -15.94 -11.44 -19.35
C ALA A 7 -15.30 -12.08 -18.11
N ARG A 8 -15.54 -13.37 -17.91
CA ARG A 8 -14.95 -14.16 -16.81
C ARG A 8 -13.43 -14.27 -16.89
N ILE A 9 -12.83 -14.35 -18.08
CA ILE A 9 -11.36 -14.43 -18.23
C ILE A 9 -10.74 -13.04 -18.03
N ALA A 10 -11.41 -11.98 -18.52
CA ALA A 10 -10.98 -10.60 -18.31
C ALA A 10 -11.02 -10.21 -16.82
N ASP A 11 -12.02 -10.68 -16.07
CA ASP A 11 -12.12 -10.49 -14.62
C ASP A 11 -11.00 -11.20 -13.87
N TRP A 12 -10.66 -12.45 -14.25
CA TRP A 12 -9.57 -13.20 -13.60
C TRP A 12 -8.19 -12.61 -13.90
N TYR A 13 -7.98 -12.13 -15.13
CA TYR A 13 -6.76 -11.42 -15.49
C TYR A 13 -6.66 -10.07 -14.76
N SER A 14 -7.78 -9.34 -14.62
CA SER A 14 -7.82 -8.08 -13.87
C SER A 14 -7.59 -8.30 -12.37
N ALA A 15 -8.13 -9.39 -11.81
CA ALA A 15 -7.87 -9.77 -10.43
C ALA A 15 -6.40 -10.17 -10.19
N MET A 16 -5.75 -10.90 -11.11
CA MET A 16 -4.31 -11.22 -10.99
C MET A 16 -3.40 -10.02 -11.27
N THR A 17 -3.86 -9.05 -12.05
CA THR A 17 -3.07 -7.86 -12.41
C THR A 17 -3.34 -6.66 -11.51
N ALA A 18 -4.32 -6.75 -10.60
CA ALA A 18 -4.57 -5.75 -9.58
C ALA A 18 -3.34 -5.58 -8.66
N PRO A 19 -2.89 -4.34 -8.40
CA PRO A 19 -1.79 -4.06 -7.48
C PRO A 19 -1.99 -4.71 -6.10
N GLU A 20 -3.23 -4.75 -5.63
CA GLU A 20 -3.64 -5.34 -4.34
C GLU A 20 -3.34 -6.85 -4.29
N SER A 21 -3.63 -7.59 -5.36
CA SER A 21 -3.37 -9.04 -5.44
C SER A 21 -1.87 -9.37 -5.45
N ARG A 22 -1.03 -8.49 -6.01
CA ARG A 22 0.43 -8.69 -5.99
C ARG A 22 1.02 -8.43 -4.60
N LEU A 23 0.54 -7.40 -3.90
CA LEU A 23 0.93 -7.14 -2.52
C LEU A 23 0.47 -8.27 -1.61
N ALA A 24 -0.76 -8.78 -1.79
CA ALA A 24 -1.31 -9.89 -1.02
C ALA A 24 -0.48 -11.18 -1.10
N ALA A 25 0.28 -11.39 -2.18
CA ALA A 25 1.15 -12.56 -2.37
C ALA A 25 2.54 -12.42 -1.71
N LEU A 26 2.95 -11.21 -1.31
CA LEU A 26 4.27 -10.98 -0.70
C LEU A 26 4.28 -11.41 0.78
N PRO A 27 5.42 -11.90 1.32
CA PRO A 27 5.59 -12.07 2.76
C PRO A 27 5.58 -10.74 3.51
N ASP A 28 5.17 -10.74 4.78
CA ASP A 28 5.11 -9.53 5.62
C ASP A 28 6.46 -8.80 5.70
N ALA A 29 7.56 -9.55 5.80
CA ALA A 29 8.91 -9.01 5.82
C ALA A 29 9.27 -8.24 4.53
N ALA A 30 8.78 -8.70 3.36
CA ALA A 30 9.03 -8.01 2.09
C ALA A 30 8.25 -6.68 2.03
N ILE A 31 7.04 -6.65 2.59
CA ILE A 31 6.22 -5.44 2.70
C ILE A 31 6.85 -4.46 3.68
N GLY A 32 7.34 -4.94 4.82
CA GLY A 32 8.09 -4.14 5.79
C GLY A 32 9.38 -3.55 5.19
N LEU A 33 10.13 -4.33 4.42
CA LEU A 33 11.30 -3.83 3.69
C LEU A 33 10.92 -2.75 2.68
N ALA A 34 9.88 -2.98 1.87
CA ALA A 34 9.40 -2.01 0.90
C ALA A 34 8.92 -0.71 1.57
N LEU A 35 8.32 -0.81 2.76
CA LEU A 35 7.91 0.34 3.57
C LEU A 35 9.15 1.15 4.00
N GLY A 36 10.15 0.49 4.58
CA GLY A 36 11.40 1.15 4.99
C GLY A 36 12.13 1.81 3.82
N MET A 37 12.25 1.11 2.69
CA MET A 37 12.87 1.65 1.47
C MET A 37 12.09 2.84 0.91
N SER A 38 10.76 2.78 0.95
CA SER A 38 9.94 3.92 0.57
C SER A 38 10.28 5.10 1.45
N VAL A 39 10.22 4.96 2.78
CA VAL A 39 10.44 6.05 3.76
C VAL A 39 11.81 6.70 3.59
N ALA A 40 12.84 5.88 3.33
CA ALA A 40 14.20 6.36 3.12
C ALA A 40 14.41 7.11 1.79
N GLN A 41 13.49 6.97 0.81
CA GLN A 41 13.63 7.52 -0.53
C GLN A 41 12.43 8.41 -0.90
N PRO A 42 12.41 9.66 -0.40
CA PRO A 42 11.31 10.57 -0.65
C PRO A 42 11.26 10.97 -2.12
N ASP A 43 10.07 10.78 -2.72
CA ASP A 43 9.71 11.23 -4.07
C ASP A 43 8.26 11.76 -4.07
N ALA A 44 7.79 12.31 -5.19
CA ALA A 44 6.45 12.89 -5.29
C ALA A 44 5.29 11.91 -5.06
N ARG A 45 5.54 10.59 -5.13
CA ARG A 45 4.55 9.52 -4.94
C ARG A 45 4.75 8.76 -3.62
N HIS A 46 5.72 9.19 -2.82
CA HIS A 46 6.20 8.42 -1.69
C HIS A 46 5.13 8.26 -0.59
N ALA A 47 4.39 9.33 -0.26
CA ALA A 47 3.32 9.29 0.73
C ALA A 47 2.22 8.26 0.38
N GLY A 48 1.76 8.25 -0.88
CA GLY A 48 0.79 7.26 -1.35
C GLY A 48 1.31 5.83 -1.33
N ARG A 49 2.59 5.63 -1.70
CA ARG A 49 3.23 4.30 -1.62
C ARG A 49 3.29 3.79 -0.18
N VAL A 50 3.64 4.67 0.77
CA VAL A 50 3.64 4.35 2.21
C VAL A 50 2.24 3.98 2.68
N SER A 51 1.22 4.77 2.33
CA SER A 51 -0.15 4.50 2.76
C SER A 51 -0.67 3.15 2.26
N VAL A 52 -0.40 2.78 1.00
CA VAL A 52 -0.79 1.46 0.46
C VAL A 52 -0.12 0.31 1.22
N LEU A 53 1.17 0.44 1.54
CA LEU A 53 1.90 -0.59 2.29
C LEU A 53 1.40 -0.69 3.74
N ILE A 54 1.05 0.44 4.35
CA ILE A 54 0.43 0.49 5.69
C ILE A 54 -0.92 -0.19 5.69
N ASP A 55 -1.79 0.11 4.71
CA ASP A 55 -3.13 -0.48 4.62
C ASP A 55 -3.03 -2.01 4.45
N GLU A 56 -2.05 -2.50 3.70
CA GLU A 56 -1.79 -3.93 3.57
C GLU A 56 -1.30 -4.58 4.88
N LEU A 57 -0.37 -3.94 5.60
CA LEU A 57 0.08 -4.44 6.92
C LEU A 57 -1.05 -4.41 7.96
N ARG A 58 -1.94 -3.42 7.91
CA ARG A 58 -3.14 -3.32 8.76
C ARG A 58 -4.12 -4.43 8.44
N ARG A 59 -4.39 -4.67 7.14
CA ARG A 59 -5.26 -5.75 6.68
C ARG A 59 -4.78 -7.12 7.17
N ARG A 60 -3.46 -7.29 7.33
CA ARG A 60 -2.83 -8.52 7.85
C ARG A 60 -2.74 -8.58 9.38
N GLY A 61 -3.08 -7.51 10.08
CA GLY A 61 -3.01 -7.45 11.55
C GLY A 61 -1.60 -7.35 12.13
N VAL A 62 -0.58 -7.06 11.32
CA VAL A 62 0.82 -7.01 11.75
C VAL A 62 1.36 -5.59 11.88
N PHE A 63 0.61 -4.58 11.42
CA PHE A 63 1.05 -3.18 11.44
C PHE A 63 1.47 -2.70 12.83
N ASP A 64 0.67 -2.94 13.87
CA ASP A 64 0.98 -2.45 15.22
C ASP A 64 2.25 -3.10 15.79
N ALA A 65 2.46 -4.39 15.52
CA ALA A 65 3.67 -5.09 15.91
C ALA A 65 4.92 -4.53 15.18
N VAL A 66 4.79 -4.21 13.90
CA VAL A 66 5.85 -3.54 13.13
C VAL A 66 6.15 -2.18 13.75
N MET A 67 5.14 -1.34 13.99
CA MET A 67 5.33 0.01 14.53
C MET A 67 5.91 0.02 15.94
N ALA A 68 5.62 -1.00 16.76
CA ALA A 68 6.19 -1.15 18.10
C ALA A 68 7.67 -1.58 18.09
N ALA A 69 8.13 -2.21 17.00
CA ALA A 69 9.52 -2.63 16.85
C ALA A 69 10.43 -1.53 16.27
N LEU A 70 9.87 -0.43 15.78
CA LEU A 70 10.61 0.69 15.20
C LEU A 70 11.04 1.70 16.26
N ASP A 71 12.08 2.46 15.93
CA ASP A 71 12.40 3.69 16.65
C ASP A 71 11.18 4.64 16.66
N PRO A 72 10.87 5.31 17.79
CA PRO A 72 9.69 6.17 17.90
C PRO A 72 9.62 7.30 16.86
N GLU A 73 10.76 7.89 16.49
CA GLU A 73 10.81 8.97 15.50
C GLU A 73 10.48 8.44 14.12
N LEU A 74 11.03 7.28 13.76
CA LEU A 74 10.71 6.62 12.49
C LEU A 74 9.23 6.19 12.43
N ALA A 75 8.71 5.63 13.52
CA ALA A 75 7.30 5.30 13.64
C ALA A 75 6.41 6.54 13.45
N GLN A 76 6.80 7.68 14.02
CA GLN A 76 6.08 8.92 13.86
C GLN A 76 6.13 9.44 12.41
N SER A 77 7.29 9.38 11.75
CA SER A 77 7.46 9.75 10.34
C SER A 77 6.53 8.97 9.42
N ILE A 78 6.44 7.64 9.61
CA ILE A 78 5.54 6.76 8.86
C ILE A 78 4.07 7.17 9.03
N ARG A 79 3.65 7.49 10.26
CA ARG A 79 2.27 7.95 10.53
C ARG A 79 1.96 9.29 9.88
N LEU A 80 2.93 10.21 9.86
CA LEU A 80 2.78 11.50 9.18
C LEU A 80 2.63 11.33 7.67
N LEU A 81 3.37 10.41 7.07
CA LEU A 81 3.24 10.12 5.63
C LEU A 81 1.86 9.53 5.28
N ASP A 82 1.34 8.62 6.12
CA ASP A 82 -0.04 8.10 5.96
C ASP A 82 -1.07 9.22 6.08
N SER A 83 -0.91 10.14 7.05
CA SER A 83 -1.85 11.24 7.24
C SER A 83 -1.82 12.27 6.10
N VAL A 84 -0.63 12.55 5.55
CA VAL A 84 -0.46 13.43 4.37
C VAL A 84 -1.20 12.86 3.17
N ASP A 85 -1.02 11.57 2.87
CA ASP A 85 -1.70 10.93 1.74
C ASP A 85 -3.23 10.92 1.91
N ARG A 86 -3.73 10.61 3.11
CA ARG A 86 -5.17 10.69 3.42
C ARG A 86 -5.71 12.12 3.25
N GLY A 87 -4.96 13.12 3.72
CA GLY A 87 -5.31 14.54 3.53
C GLY A 87 -5.35 14.94 2.06
N GLN A 88 -4.40 14.49 1.26
CA GLN A 88 -4.37 14.72 -0.20
C GLN A 88 -5.56 14.05 -0.89
N ARG A 89 -5.86 12.78 -0.56
CA ARG A 89 -7.04 12.07 -1.09
C ARG A 89 -8.34 12.76 -0.73
N TRP A 90 -8.47 13.24 0.51
CA TRP A 90 -9.65 14.00 0.94
C TRP A 90 -9.80 15.30 0.15
N ALA A 91 -8.72 16.08 0.01
CA ALA A 91 -8.75 17.33 -0.75
C ALA A 91 -9.13 17.12 -2.23
N GLN A 92 -8.74 15.99 -2.81
CA GLN A 92 -9.04 15.67 -4.22
C GLN A 92 -10.44 15.08 -4.43
N THR A 93 -10.94 14.26 -3.50
CA THR A 93 -12.13 13.42 -3.71
C THR A 93 -13.31 13.75 -2.80
N GLY A 94 -13.09 14.54 -1.74
CA GLY A 94 -14.07 14.84 -0.70
C GLY A 94 -14.48 13.62 0.14
N ARG A 95 -13.78 12.49 0.02
CA ARG A 95 -14.11 11.22 0.70
C ARG A 95 -12.92 10.70 1.53
N HIS A 96 -13.23 9.94 2.57
CA HIS A 96 -12.28 9.26 3.46
C HIS A 96 -12.39 7.75 3.29
#